data_AF-A0A3D1QZW8-F1
#
_entry.id   AF-A0A3D1QZW8-F1
#
_cell.length_a   1.000
_cell.length_b   1.000
_cell.length_c   1.000
_cell.angle_alpha   90.00
_cell.angle_beta   90.00
_cell.angle_gamma   90.00
#
_symmetry.space_group_name_H-M   'P 1'
#
loop_
_entity.id
_entity.type
_entity.pdbx_description
1 polymer ?
#
loop_
_entity_poly.entity_id
_entity_poly.type
_entity_poly.pdbx_seq_one_letter_code
_entity_poly.pdbx_strand_id
1 'polypeptide(L)'
;EPRDESVPAVEVPLSEQRELVGPWATAIGAMHIEPDGAGLVARVLGRPLELVRHPDATWSVRYRLLGLVPIAPSMLGELRLGFPQIEGRRVL
;
A
#
# COMPACT_ATOMS: atom_id res chain seq x y z
N GLU A 1 22.55 11.36 0.48
CA GLU A 1 21.83 11.27 -0.80
C GLU A 1 20.57 10.46 -0.54
N PRO A 2 19.34 10.92 -0.83
CA PRO A 2 18.22 10.00 -0.80
C PRO A 2 18.26 9.23 -2.11
N ARG A 3 18.61 7.95 -2.04
CA ARG A 3 18.46 7.04 -3.17
C ARG A 3 16.97 6.86 -3.40
N ASP A 4 16.48 7.56 -4.41
CA ASP A 4 15.24 7.23 -5.13
C ASP A 4 15.47 5.94 -5.93
N GLU A 5 15.82 4.86 -5.21
CA GLU A 5 15.90 3.53 -5.77
C GLU A 5 14.48 2.98 -5.71
N SER A 6 13.71 3.35 -6.73
CA SER A 6 12.39 2.82 -7.00
C SER A 6 12.49 1.31 -7.15
N VAL A 7 12.41 0.61 -6.02
CA VAL A 7 12.39 -0.85 -5.96
C VAL A 7 11.29 -1.32 -6.91
N PRO A 8 11.61 -2.21 -7.87
CA PRO A 8 10.68 -2.55 -8.94
C PRO A 8 9.40 -3.12 -8.34
N ALA A 9 8.26 -2.54 -8.75
CA ALA A 9 6.95 -3.06 -8.44
C ALA A 9 6.84 -4.47 -9.02
N VAL A 10 6.45 -5.43 -8.18
CA VAL A 10 6.14 -6.79 -8.64
C VAL A 10 4.64 -7.00 -8.68
N GLU A 11 4.19 -7.87 -9.57
CA GLU A 11 2.79 -8.27 -9.65
C GLU A 11 2.34 -8.84 -8.31
N VAL A 12 1.11 -8.50 -7.90
CA VAL A 12 0.53 -9.03 -6.66
C VAL A 12 -0.11 -10.38 -6.96
N PRO A 13 0.36 -11.50 -6.36
CA PRO A 13 -0.28 -12.80 -6.53
C PRO A 13 -1.75 -12.77 -6.11
N LEU A 14 -2.64 -13.44 -6.86
CA LEU A 14 -4.08 -13.42 -6.59
C LEU A 14 -4.44 -13.91 -5.17
N SER A 15 -3.69 -14.87 -4.62
CA SER A 15 -3.85 -15.33 -3.23
C SER A 15 -3.59 -14.19 -2.23
N GLU A 16 -2.53 -13.42 -2.45
CA GLU A 16 -2.17 -12.30 -1.60
C GLU A 16 -3.17 -11.14 -1.73
N GLN A 17 -3.71 -10.89 -2.92
CA GLN A 17 -4.81 -9.94 -3.09
C GLN A 17 -6.02 -10.32 -2.22
N ARG A 18 -6.44 -11.59 -2.28
CA ARG A 18 -7.59 -12.08 -1.50
C ARG A 18 -7.37 -11.99 0.01
N GLU A 19 -6.15 -12.22 0.48
CA GLU A 19 -5.80 -12.12 1.90
C GLU A 19 -5.76 -10.68 2.41
N LEU A 20 -5.43 -9.72 1.56
CA LEU A 20 -5.27 -8.32 1.95
C LEU A 20 -6.54 -7.49 1.81
N VAL A 21 -7.51 -7.90 0.98
CA VAL A 21 -8.76 -7.17 0.81
C VAL A 21 -9.56 -7.11 2.11
N GLY A 22 -10.01 -5.91 2.47
CA GLY A 22 -10.84 -5.68 3.65
C GLY A 22 -10.33 -4.54 4.54
N PRO A 23 -10.91 -4.42 5.75
CA PRO A 23 -10.56 -3.38 6.70
C PRO A 23 -9.27 -3.69 7.47
N TRP A 24 -8.48 -2.65 7.72
CA TRP A 24 -7.23 -2.66 8.46
C TRP A 24 -7.17 -1.49 9.44
N ALA A 25 -6.58 -1.73 10.61
CA ALA A 25 -6.21 -0.67 11.53
C ALA A 25 -4.75 -0.28 11.26
N THR A 26 -4.46 1.03 11.24
CA THR A 26 -3.11 1.57 11.07
C THR A 26 -2.86 2.68 12.09
N ALA A 27 -1.60 3.07 12.27
CA ALA A 27 -1.23 4.21 13.13
C ALA A 27 -1.90 5.54 12.70
N ILE A 28 -2.31 5.65 11.44
CA ILE A 28 -2.95 6.86 10.87
C ILE A 28 -4.47 6.71 10.71
N GLY A 29 -5.05 5.63 11.25
CA GLY A 29 -6.50 5.39 11.28
C GLY A 29 -6.92 4.13 10.52
N ALA A 30 -8.22 4.03 10.23
CA ALA A 30 -8.78 2.93 9.48
C ALA A 30 -8.39 3.01 8.00
N MET A 31 -7.94 1.89 7.45
CA MET A 31 -7.62 1.68 6.05
C MET A 31 -8.52 0.60 5.48
N HIS A 32 -9.01 0.76 4.25
CA HIS A 32 -9.72 -0.29 3.55
C HIS A 32 -8.99 -0.65 2.26
N ILE A 33 -8.63 -1.91 2.08
CA ILE A 33 -7.96 -2.40 0.88
C ILE A 33 -8.99 -3.02 -0.07
N GLU A 34 -8.99 -2.54 -1.31
CA GLU A 34 -9.86 -2.97 -2.39
C GLU A 34 -9.00 -3.47 -3.58
N PRO A 35 -9.47 -4.45 -4.36
CA PRO A 35 -8.80 -4.85 -5.60
C PRO A 35 -8.95 -3.76 -6.67
N ASP A 36 -7.89 -3.51 -7.45
CA ASP A 36 -7.87 -2.62 -8.62
C ASP A 36 -7.17 -3.30 -9.81
N GLY A 37 -7.95 -4.00 -10.64
CA GLY A 37 -7.42 -4.79 -11.75
C GLY A 37 -6.47 -5.89 -11.27
N ALA A 38 -5.18 -5.77 -11.60
CA ALA A 38 -4.12 -6.69 -11.15
C ALA A 38 -3.42 -6.25 -9.85
N GLY A 39 -3.81 -5.11 -9.28
CA GLY A 39 -3.21 -4.52 -8.09
C GLY A 39 -4.20 -4.32 -6.94
N LEU A 40 -3.77 -3.55 -5.95
CA LEU A 40 -4.56 -3.21 -4.77
C LEU A 40 -4.57 -1.69 -4.56
N VAL A 41 -5.68 -1.16 -4.07
CA VAL A 41 -5.83 0.22 -3.64
C VAL A 41 -6.22 0.25 -2.17
N ALA A 42 -5.49 1.03 -1.39
CA ALA A 42 -5.80 1.36 -0.01
C ALA A 42 -6.56 2.69 0.08
N ARG A 43 -7.71 2.70 0.75
CA ARG A 43 -8.41 3.93 1.14
C ARG A 43 -8.07 4.27 2.57
N VAL A 44 -7.36 5.39 2.76
CA VAL A 44 -7.03 5.92 4.09
C VAL A 44 -7.64 7.30 4.22
N LEU A 45 -8.46 7.53 5.24
CA LEU A 45 -9.15 8.81 5.47
C LEU A 45 -9.89 9.33 4.21
N GLY A 46 -10.49 8.41 3.44
CA GLY A 46 -11.22 8.72 2.20
C GLY A 46 -10.35 8.98 0.97
N ARG A 47 -9.01 8.89 1.06
CA ARG A 47 -8.07 9.08 -0.06
C ARG A 47 -7.62 7.73 -0.63
N PRO A 48 -7.73 7.50 -1.95
CA PRO A 48 -7.20 6.29 -2.57
C PRO A 48 -5.68 6.40 -2.75
N LEU A 49 -4.98 5.36 -2.32
CA LEU A 49 -3.55 5.16 -2.45
C LEU A 49 -3.32 3.81 -3.15
N GLU A 50 -2.53 3.80 -4.21
CA GLU A 50 -2.08 2.57 -4.84
C GLU A 50 -1.13 1.83 -3.91
N LEU A 51 -1.31 0.51 -3.76
CA LEU A 51 -0.38 -0.35 -3.04
C LEU A 51 0.60 -0.97 -4.02
N VAL A 52 1.88 -0.71 -3.80
CA VAL A 52 2.97 -1.20 -4.65
C VAL A 52 3.73 -2.28 -3.88
N ARG A 53 3.72 -3.50 -4.40
CA ARG A 53 4.41 -4.64 -3.81
C ARG A 53 5.89 -4.64 -4.18
N HIS A 54 6.75 -4.88 -3.21
CA HIS A 54 8.19 -5.02 -3.41
C HIS A 54 8.65 -6.50 -3.37
N PRO A 55 9.85 -6.82 -3.90
CA PRO A 55 10.40 -8.18 -3.87
C PRO A 55 10.63 -8.74 -2.46
N ASP A 56 10.84 -7.87 -1.46
CA ASP A 56 11.05 -8.23 -0.05
C ASP A 56 9.74 -8.49 0.72
N ALA A 57 8.61 -8.63 0.00
CA ALA A 57 7.26 -8.77 0.55
C ALA A 57 6.78 -7.59 1.41
N THR A 58 7.46 -6.44 1.32
CA THR A 58 6.96 -5.17 1.84
C THR A 58 6.18 -4.41 0.77
N TRP A 59 5.50 -3.36 1.21
CA TRP A 59 4.60 -2.57 0.38
C TRP A 59 4.89 -1.09 0.55
N SER A 60 4.79 -0.31 -0.52
CA SER A 60 4.72 1.14 -0.45
C SER A 60 3.35 1.63 -0.87
N VAL A 61 2.99 2.84 -0.43
CA VAL A 61 1.79 3.52 -0.89
C VAL A 61 2.16 4.61 -1.89
N ARG A 62 1.37 4.76 -2.96
CA ARG A 62 1.56 5.81 -3.96
C ARG A 62 0.26 6.53 -4.23
N TYR A 63 0.30 7.86 -4.35
CA TYR A 63 -0.87 8.61 -4.82
C TYR A 63 -1.12 8.36 -6.29
N ARG A 64 -2.37 7.99 -6.64
CA ARG A 64 -2.84 8.06 -8.02
C ARG A 64 -3.22 9.51 -8.32
N LEU A 65 -2.26 10.29 -8.80
CA LEU A 65 -2.49 11.70 -9.15
C LEU A 65 -3.31 11.78 -10.44
N LEU A 66 -4.56 12.22 -10.32
CA LEU A 66 -5.42 12.55 -11.46
C LEU A 66 -5.23 14.02 -11.83
N GLY A 67 -4.11 14.35 -12.47
CA GLY A 67 -3.88 15.66 -13.08
C GLY A 67 -3.58 16.82 -12.11
N LEU A 68 -2.48 17.52 -12.41
CA LEU A 68 -2.05 18.84 -11.93
C LEU A 68 -1.97 19.03 -10.41
N VAL A 69 -0.74 18.86 -9.91
CA VAL A 69 -0.18 19.21 -8.58
C VAL A 69 -0.10 18.03 -7.59
N PRO A 70 1.07 17.37 -7.47
CA PRO A 70 1.36 16.47 -6.36
C PRO A 70 1.49 17.26 -5.06
N ILE A 71 0.44 17.27 -4.23
CA ILE A 71 0.62 17.52 -2.80
C ILE A 71 0.82 16.16 -2.16
N ALA A 72 2.04 15.62 -2.26
CA ALA A 72 2.45 14.55 -1.38
C ALA A 72 2.81 15.20 -0.04
N PRO A 73 2.07 14.97 1.06
CA PRO A 73 2.63 15.22 2.37
C PRO A 73 3.91 14.39 2.44
N SER A 74 5.05 15.00 2.79
CA SER A 74 6.35 14.31 2.88
C SER A 74 6.29 12.99 3.64
N MET A 75 5.36 12.86 4.59
CA MET A 75 5.11 11.62 5.34
C MET A 75 4.59 10.42 4.52
N LEU A 76 3.87 10.62 3.41
CA LEU A 76 3.24 9.51 2.67
C LEU A 76 4.17 8.88 1.63
N GLY A 77 5.12 9.65 1.08
CA GLY A 77 6.14 9.11 0.15
C GLY A 77 7.09 8.10 0.81
N GLU A 78 7.12 8.05 2.14
CA GLU A 78 7.98 7.18 2.94
C GLU A 78 7.22 6.06 3.65
N LEU A 79 5.89 5.98 3.48
CA LEU A 79 5.09 4.98 4.19
C LEU A 79 5.30 3.60 3.57
N ARG A 80 6.04 2.76 4.30
CA ARG A 80 6.21 1.35 4.02
C ARG A 80 5.27 0.55 4.93
N LEU A 81 4.50 -0.35 4.33
CA LEU A 81 3.58 -1.25 5.01
C LEU A 81 4.17 -2.67 5.03
N GLY A 82 4.00 -3.35 6.16
CA GLY A 82 4.32 -4.76 6.32
C GLY A 82 3.09 -5.51 6.81
N PHE A 83 2.84 -6.70 6.28
CA PHE A 83 1.73 -7.54 6.71
C PHE A 83 2.25 -8.82 7.40
N PRO A 84 2.91 -8.72 8.56
CA PRO A 84 3.41 -9.90 9.26
C PRO A 84 2.25 -10.80 9.69
N GLN A 85 2.52 -12.10 9.77
CA GLN A 85 1.59 -13.06 10.34
C GLN A 85 1.91 -13.30 11.81
N ILE A 86 0.89 -13.13 12.66
CA ILE A 86 0.92 -13.47 14.09
C ILE A 86 -0.20 -14.47 14.33
N GLU A 87 0.15 -15.67 14.81
CA GLU A 87 -0.81 -16.75 15.09
C GLU A 87 -1.74 -17.07 13.90
N GLY A 88 -1.20 -17.04 12.67
CA GLY A 88 -1.96 -17.30 11.44
C GLY A 88 -2.88 -16.16 10.98
N ARG A 89 -2.82 -15.00 11.63
CA ARG A 89 -3.54 -13.78 11.22
C ARG A 89 -2.55 -12.73 10.74
N ARG A 90 -2.81 -12.13 9.58
CA ARG A 90 -2.05 -10.95 9.14
C ARG A 90 -2.44 -9.75 10.01
N VAL A 91 -1.45 -8.98 10.41
CA VAL A 91 -1.62 -7.67 11.09
C VAL A 91 -0.89 -6.60 10.28
N LEU A 92 -1.18 -5.34 10.56
CA LEU A 92 -0.55 -4.18 9.93
C LEU A 92 -0.04 -3.21 10.98
#